data_AF-A0A967FYT3-F1
#
_entry.id   AF-A0A967FYT3-F1
#
_cell.length_a   1.000
_cell.length_b   1.000
_cell.length_c   1.000
_cell.angle_alpha   90.00
_cell.angle_beta   90.00
_cell.angle_gamma   90.00
#
_symmetry.space_group_name_H-M   'P 1'
#
loop_
_entity.id
_entity.type
_entity.pdbx_description
1 polymer ?
#
loop_
_entity_poly.entity_id
_entity_poly.type
_entity_poly.pdbx_seq_one_letter_code
_entity_poly.pdbx_strand_id
1 'polypeptide(L)'
;MDKYAYWTNHPDCVQRTWIEQVTNPPTAGTVRWYHIEFDLTELLQLGDLDGNGSTDGLDLSRFAQDWLAEGDCLTSDLDGDDLVNYIDFALLANDWQH
;
A
#
# COMPACT_ATOMS: atom_id res chain seq x y z
N MET A 1 9.62 17.23 4.21
CA MET A 1 9.72 15.91 3.56
C MET A 1 9.72 14.95 4.73
N ASP A 2 8.54 14.38 4.98
CA ASP A 2 8.24 13.79 6.28
C ASP A 2 8.42 12.29 6.14
N LYS A 3 9.51 11.80 6.75
CA LYS A 3 9.82 10.38 6.81
C LYS A 3 9.14 9.79 8.02
N TYR A 4 8.42 8.71 7.81
CA TYR A 4 7.74 7.97 8.88
C TYR A 4 8.35 6.59 8.99
N ALA A 5 8.46 6.06 10.21
CA ALA A 5 9.04 4.75 10.44
C ALA A 5 8.27 3.98 11.51
N TYR A 6 8.11 2.67 11.32
CA TYR A 6 7.54 1.78 12.34
C TYR A 6 8.15 0.37 12.31
N TRP A 7 7.84 -0.40 13.35
CA TRP A 7 8.30 -1.78 13.53
C TRP A 7 7.16 -2.77 13.26
N THR A 8 7.40 -3.79 12.42
CA THR A 8 6.42 -4.87 12.14
C THR A 8 7.08 -6.24 12.12
N ASN A 9 6.28 -7.29 12.34
CA ASN A 9 6.65 -8.70 12.13
C ASN A 9 6.04 -9.31 10.86
N HIS A 10 5.30 -8.52 10.07
CA HIS A 10 4.69 -8.88 8.78
C HIS A 10 5.18 -7.93 7.68
N PRO A 11 6.41 -8.12 7.15
CA PRO A 11 6.99 -7.24 6.14
C PRO A 11 6.38 -7.42 4.73
N ASP A 12 5.69 -8.53 4.51
CA ASP A 12 5.03 -8.95 3.27
C ASP A 12 3.75 -8.15 2.97
N CYS A 13 3.09 -7.61 4.00
CA CYS A 13 1.90 -6.75 3.86
C CYS A 13 2.24 -5.29 3.54
N VAL A 14 3.51 -4.97 3.36
CA VAL A 14 3.98 -3.59 3.23
C VAL A 14 3.96 -3.22 1.76
N GLN A 15 2.91 -2.50 1.35
CA GLN A 15 2.65 -2.23 -0.07
C GLN A 15 3.57 -1.15 -0.69
N ARG A 16 4.25 -0.32 0.12
CA ARG A 16 5.21 0.70 -0.38
C ARG A 16 6.35 0.92 0.60
N THR A 17 7.55 0.38 0.32
CA THR A 17 8.86 1.09 0.27
C THR A 17 10.06 0.14 0.25
N TRP A 18 11.23 0.72 -0.06
CA TRP A 18 12.56 0.13 0.00
C TRP A 18 12.88 -0.41 1.42
N ILE A 19 13.14 -1.71 1.52
CA ILE A 19 13.43 -2.42 2.77
C ILE A 19 14.94 -2.44 3.01
N GLU A 20 15.42 -1.77 4.07
CA GLU A 20 16.80 -1.97 4.54
C GLU A 20 16.82 -3.06 5.61
N GLN A 21 17.32 -4.25 5.24
CA GLN A 21 17.37 -5.39 6.14
C GLN A 21 18.48 -5.21 7.19
N VAL A 22 18.14 -4.95 8.45
CA VAL A 22 19.11 -5.04 9.55
C VAL A 22 19.30 -6.52 9.92
N THR A 23 20.43 -7.09 9.50
CA THR A 23 20.80 -8.48 9.79
C THR A 23 21.41 -8.61 11.18
N ASN A 24 20.60 -8.98 12.18
CA ASN A 24 21.03 -9.85 13.28
C ASN A 24 19.85 -10.40 14.12
N PRO A 25 19.17 -11.49 13.70
CA PRO A 25 18.29 -12.23 14.60
C PRO A 25 19.13 -13.10 15.56
N PRO A 26 19.04 -12.92 16.89
CA PRO A 26 19.99 -13.52 17.83
C PRO A 26 19.79 -15.01 18.12
N THR A 27 18.66 -15.64 17.78
CA THR A 27 18.44 -17.07 18.10
C THR A 27 17.27 -17.67 17.32
N ALA A 28 17.32 -18.98 17.08
CA ALA A 28 16.21 -19.73 16.48
C ALA A 28 14.96 -19.68 17.38
N GLY A 29 13.82 -19.27 16.82
CA GLY A 29 12.54 -19.17 17.53
C GLY A 29 12.11 -17.75 17.93
N THR A 30 12.89 -16.72 17.64
CA THR A 30 12.53 -15.32 17.93
C THR A 30 11.80 -14.67 16.75
N VAL A 31 10.67 -14.01 17.01
CA VAL A 31 9.92 -13.20 16.04
C VAL A 31 10.85 -12.15 15.44
N ARG A 32 10.90 -12.09 14.10
CA ARG A 32 11.69 -11.08 13.38
C ARG A 32 10.90 -9.79 13.31
N TRP A 33 11.53 -8.70 13.71
CA TRP A 33 10.98 -7.36 13.61
C TRP A 33 11.74 -6.59 12.54
N TYR A 34 10.99 -5.91 11.67
CA TYR A 34 11.47 -5.13 10.54
C TYR A 34 11.26 -3.65 10.86
N HIS A 35 12.29 -2.84 10.65
CA HIS A 35 12.19 -1.40 10.65
C HIS A 35 11.89 -0.96 9.23
N ILE A 36 10.77 -0.26 9.03
CA ILE A 36 10.31 0.16 7.71
C ILE A 36 10.23 1.67 7.70
N GLU A 37 10.86 2.31 6.71
CA GLU A 37 10.78 3.75 6.48
C GLU A 37 9.93 4.03 5.23
N PHE A 38 9.04 5.02 5.33
CA PHE A 38 8.15 5.44 4.27
C PHE A 38 8.52 6.85 3.82
N ASP A 39 8.68 7.02 2.51
CA ASP A 39 8.66 8.33 1.87
C ASP A 39 7.22 8.62 1.44
N LEU A 40 6.53 9.47 2.22
CA LEU A 40 5.12 9.78 1.95
C LEU A 40 4.93 10.85 0.86
N THR A 41 5.99 11.29 0.19
CA THR A 41 5.89 12.40 -0.77
C THR A 41 4.97 12.04 -1.95
N GLU A 42 4.86 10.76 -2.31
CA GLU A 42 3.93 10.24 -3.33
C GLU A 42 2.63 9.65 -2.74
N LEU A 43 2.50 9.57 -1.41
CA LEU A 43 1.33 9.00 -0.71
C LEU A 43 0.16 9.99 -0.52
N LEU A 44 0.21 11.14 -1.20
CA LEU A 44 -0.91 12.08 -1.23
C LEU A 44 -2.01 11.70 -2.23
N GLN A 45 -1.82 10.60 -2.99
CA GLN A 45 -2.84 10.04 -3.88
C GLN A 45 -2.98 8.53 -3.60
N LEU A 46 -3.99 8.18 -2.81
CA LEU A 46 -4.44 6.80 -2.60
C LEU A 46 -4.81 6.14 -3.94
N GLY A 47 -5.29 6.94 -4.89
CA GLY A 47 -5.68 6.48 -6.21
C GLY A 47 -4.55 6.14 -7.19
N ASP A 48 -3.28 6.45 -6.90
CA ASP A 48 -2.13 6.12 -7.76
C ASP A 48 -1.74 4.65 -7.57
N LEU A 49 -2.52 3.73 -8.14
CA LEU A 49 -2.34 2.28 -8.06
C LEU A 49 -1.18 1.78 -8.92
N ASP A 50 -0.71 2.58 -9.86
CA ASP A 50 0.42 2.26 -10.73
C ASP A 50 1.79 2.81 -10.32
N GLY A 51 1.80 3.73 -9.37
CA GLY A 51 3.00 4.35 -8.82
C GLY A 51 3.66 5.32 -9.79
N ASN A 52 2.91 5.90 -10.73
CA ASN A 52 3.42 6.87 -11.70
C ASN A 52 3.32 8.32 -11.21
N GLY A 53 2.72 8.54 -10.04
CA GLY A 53 2.54 9.86 -9.41
C GLY A 53 1.25 10.58 -9.80
N SER A 54 0.37 9.98 -10.60
CA SER A 54 -0.91 10.54 -11.05
C SER A 54 -2.01 9.48 -10.98
N THR A 55 -3.18 9.85 -10.50
CA THR A 55 -4.38 8.99 -10.56
C THR A 55 -5.11 9.19 -11.90
N ASP A 56 -5.03 8.22 -12.80
CA ASP A 56 -5.60 8.29 -14.15
C ASP A 56 -6.27 6.99 -14.63
N GLY A 57 -6.46 6.87 -15.95
CA GLY A 57 -7.09 5.71 -16.57
C GLY A 57 -6.36 4.38 -16.36
N LEU A 58 -5.04 4.41 -16.15
CA LEU A 58 -4.25 3.23 -15.83
C LEU A 58 -4.60 2.72 -14.42
N ASP A 59 -4.79 3.60 -13.46
CA ASP A 59 -5.22 3.23 -12.12
C ASP A 59 -6.62 2.67 -12.12
N LEU A 60 -7.54 3.28 -12.86
CA LEU A 60 -8.89 2.72 -13.04
C LEU A 60 -8.85 1.31 -13.66
N SER A 61 -7.92 1.05 -14.58
CA SER A 61 -7.76 -0.28 -15.17
C SER A 61 -7.21 -1.33 -14.19
N ARG A 62 -6.41 -0.90 -13.22
CA ARG A 62 -5.94 -1.74 -12.11
C ARG A 62 -7.06 -1.99 -11.12
N PHE A 63 -7.77 -0.93 -10.72
CA PHE A 63 -8.94 -1.00 -9.87
C PHE A 63 -9.98 -2.03 -10.36
N ALA A 64 -10.25 -2.02 -11.66
CA ALA A 64 -11.20 -2.93 -12.28
C ALA A 64 -10.80 -4.42 -12.22
N GLN A 65 -9.52 -4.75 -12.00
CA GLN A 65 -9.05 -6.14 -11.87
C GLN A 65 -9.46 -6.76 -10.54
N ASP A 66 -9.56 -5.95 -9.49
CA ASP A 66 -9.95 -6.38 -8.16
C ASP A 66 -11.43 -6.08 -7.86
N TRP A 67 -12.21 -5.58 -8.83
CA TRP A 67 -13.60 -5.15 -8.56
C TRP A 67 -14.47 -6.28 -7.97
N LEU A 68 -15.04 -6.03 -6.79
CA LEU A 68 -15.80 -7.00 -5.98
C LEU A 68 -14.97 -8.22 -5.52
N ALA A 69 -13.64 -8.13 -5.54
CA ALA A 69 -12.79 -9.10 -4.88
C ALA A 69 -12.81 -8.87 -3.36
N GLU A 70 -12.63 -9.96 -2.62
CA GLU A 70 -12.56 -9.99 -1.16
C GLU A 70 -11.26 -10.68 -0.74
N GLY A 71 -10.61 -10.13 0.28
CA GLY A 71 -9.43 -10.69 0.92
C GLY A 71 -8.30 -9.69 1.13
N ASP A 72 -7.35 -10.08 1.96
CA ASP A 72 -6.23 -9.24 2.32
C ASP A 72 -5.36 -8.86 1.09
N CYS A 73 -4.74 -7.68 1.18
CA CYS A 73 -3.71 -7.21 0.24
C CYS A 73 -4.20 -6.98 -1.21
N LEU A 74 -5.49 -6.73 -1.42
CA LEU A 74 -5.98 -6.20 -2.70
C LEU A 74 -5.38 -4.81 -2.92
N THR A 75 -4.84 -4.56 -4.11
CA THR A 75 -4.21 -3.26 -4.41
C THR A 75 -5.26 -2.15 -4.49
N SER A 76 -6.50 -2.55 -4.80
CA SER A 76 -7.63 -1.65 -5.01
C SER A 76 -8.52 -1.50 -3.77
N ASP A 77 -8.18 -2.15 -2.65
CA ASP A 77 -8.83 -1.95 -1.35
C ASP A 77 -8.16 -0.75 -0.66
N LEU A 78 -8.80 0.40 -0.79
CA LEU A 78 -8.24 1.70 -0.43
C LEU A 78 -8.68 2.15 0.96
N ASP A 79 -9.76 1.58 1.51
CA ASP A 79 -10.19 1.83 2.89
C ASP A 79 -9.76 0.75 3.89
N GLY A 80 -9.27 -0.39 3.40
CA GLY A 80 -8.71 -1.48 4.18
C GLY A 80 -9.79 -2.34 4.86
N ASP A 81 -10.97 -2.45 4.25
CA ASP A 81 -12.08 -3.28 4.74
C ASP A 81 -12.12 -4.72 4.17
N ASP A 82 -11.08 -5.10 3.41
CA ASP A 82 -10.91 -6.37 2.73
C ASP A 82 -11.93 -6.63 1.59
N LEU A 83 -12.68 -5.61 1.13
CA LEU A 83 -13.67 -5.73 0.05
C LEU A 83 -13.62 -4.55 -0.93
N VAL A 84 -13.18 -4.79 -2.16
CA VAL A 84 -13.15 -3.74 -3.20
C VAL A 84 -14.55 -3.43 -3.71
N ASN A 85 -15.06 -2.26 -3.35
CA ASN A 85 -16.42 -1.83 -3.63
C ASN A 85 -16.53 -0.33 -4.00
N TYR A 86 -17.75 0.21 -3.93
CA TYR A 86 -18.00 1.60 -4.29
C TYR A 86 -17.32 2.62 -3.37
N ILE A 87 -16.97 2.25 -2.14
CA ILE A 87 -16.22 3.11 -1.22
C ILE A 87 -14.81 3.32 -1.77
N ASP A 88 -14.11 2.25 -2.18
CA ASP A 88 -12.79 2.35 -2.79
C ASP A 88 -12.81 3.10 -4.11
N PHE A 89 -13.86 2.88 -4.92
CA PHE A 89 -14.03 3.64 -6.16
C PHE A 89 -14.18 5.14 -5.89
N ALA A 90 -14.87 5.53 -4.81
CA ALA A 90 -15.00 6.92 -4.43
C ALA A 90 -13.66 7.52 -3.96
N LEU A 91 -12.82 6.73 -3.28
CA LEU A 91 -11.47 7.13 -2.89
C LEU A 91 -10.56 7.31 -4.12
N LEU A 92 -10.59 6.37 -5.06
CA LEU A 92 -9.89 6.49 -6.35
C LEU A 92 -10.34 7.77 -7.10
N ALA A 93 -11.66 8.01 -7.18
CA ALA A 93 -12.21 9.16 -7.89
C ALA A 93 -11.91 10.50 -7.20
N ASN A 94 -11.75 10.52 -5.88
CA ASN A 94 -11.37 11.71 -5.13
C ASN A 94 -9.98 12.23 -5.53
N ASP A 95 -9.10 11.32 -5.91
CA ASP A 95 -7.72 11.63 -6.25
C ASP A 95 -7.51 11.84 -7.75
N TRP A 96 -8.57 11.72 -8.56
CA TRP A 96 -8.50 11.77 -10.02
C TRP A 96 -7.84 13.06 -10.53
N GLN A 97 -6.79 12.90 -11.32
CA GLN A 97 -6.10 13.98 -12.00
C GLN A 97 -6.35 13.91 -13.52
N HIS A 98 -6.41 15.07 -14.16
CA HIS A 98 -6.68 15.21 -15.60
C HIS A 98 -5.40 15.44 -16.39
#